data_AF-A0A8H5SCB3-F1
#
_entry.id   AF-A0A8H5SCB3-F1
#
_cell.length_a   1.000
_cell.length_b   1.000
_cell.length_c   1.000
_cell.angle_alpha   90.00
_cell.angle_beta   90.00
_cell.angle_gamma   90.00
#
_symmetry.space_group_name_H-M   'P 1'
#
loop_
_entity.id
_entity.type
_entity.pdbx_description
1 polymer ?
#
loop_
_entity_poly.entity_id
_entity_poly.type
_entity_poly.pdbx_seq_one_letter_code
_entity_poly.pdbx_strand_id
1 'polypeptide(L)'
;MAHKFVVTAFLTGSRILGRSFVAAYKQAQAASAYQRAQAKAGNPSAGASLSSGMTLDEACKILNVKPPAGGQANVEEVLSRYKRLFDANDPQKGGSFYLQSKIVRAKERFEREIGPIREKMEQEAEIKEGFKPKVYKD
;
A
#
# COMPACT_ATOMS: atom_id res chain seq x y z
N MET A 1 -14.57 35.35 -44.02
CA MET A 1 -15.39 34.22 -43.50
C MET A 1 -14.61 33.28 -42.59
N ALA A 2 -13.32 32.97 -42.86
CA ALA A 2 -12.51 32.04 -42.05
C ALA A 2 -12.30 32.45 -40.56
N HIS A 3 -12.12 33.73 -40.26
CA HIS A 3 -11.89 34.21 -38.88
C HIS A 3 -13.05 33.90 -37.94
N LYS A 4 -14.30 33.87 -38.44
CA LYS A 4 -15.48 33.52 -37.63
C LYS A 4 -15.42 32.07 -37.19
N PHE A 5 -14.99 31.15 -38.05
CA PHE A 5 -14.85 29.73 -37.71
C PHE A 5 -13.74 29.49 -36.69
N VAL A 6 -12.60 30.17 -36.83
CA VAL A 6 -11.48 30.08 -35.87
C VAL A 6 -11.88 30.59 -34.49
N VAL A 7 -12.55 31.75 -34.43
CA VAL A 7 -13.03 32.32 -33.16
C VAL A 7 -14.08 31.43 -32.50
N THR A 8 -15.00 30.85 -33.28
CA THR A 8 -16.05 29.97 -32.73
C THR A 8 -15.47 28.65 -32.23
N ALA A 9 -14.50 28.07 -32.95
CA ALA A 9 -13.78 26.87 -32.52
C ALA A 9 -13.01 27.11 -31.20
N PHE A 10 -12.32 28.24 -31.09
CA PHE A 10 -11.58 28.61 -29.88
C PHE A 10 -12.51 28.83 -28.67
N LEU A 11 -13.62 29.56 -28.85
CA LEU A 11 -14.59 29.82 -27.80
C LEU A 11 -15.31 28.55 -27.32
N THR A 12 -15.56 27.61 -28.23
CA THR A 12 -16.22 26.33 -27.89
C THR A 12 -15.25 25.36 -27.24
N GLY A 13 -14.02 25.25 -27.77
CA GLY A 13 -12.97 24.40 -27.22
C GLY A 13 -12.56 24.83 -25.80
N SER A 14 -12.40 26.13 -25.56
CA SER A 14 -12.05 26.65 -24.22
C SER A 14 -13.13 26.38 -23.16
N ARG A 15 -14.42 26.46 -23.50
CA ARG A 15 -15.52 26.14 -22.57
C ARG A 15 -15.53 24.66 -22.17
N ILE A 16 -15.28 23.76 -23.10
CA ILE A 16 -15.26 22.32 -22.85
C ILE A 16 -14.09 21.95 -21.92
N LEU A 17 -12.89 22.45 -22.23
CA LEU A 17 -11.71 22.23 -21.41
C LEU A 17 -11.90 22.82 -20.01
N GLY A 18 -12.36 24.07 -19.89
CA GLY A 18 -12.59 24.71 -18.59
C GLY A 18 -13.57 23.96 -17.69
N ARG A 19 -14.70 23.47 -18.24
CA ARG A 19 -15.68 22.68 -17.46
C ARG A 19 -15.12 21.34 -16.98
N SER A 20 -14.27 20.70 -17.80
CA SER A 20 -13.64 19.42 -17.43
C SER A 20 -12.65 19.57 -16.27
N PHE A 21 -11.83 20.64 -16.24
CA PHE A 21 -10.94 20.92 -15.13
C PHE A 21 -11.69 21.22 -13.83
N VAL A 22 -12.77 22.00 -13.90
CA VAL A 22 -13.62 22.29 -12.72
C VAL A 22 -14.30 21.03 -12.20
N ALA A 23 -14.82 20.18 -13.08
CA ALA A 23 -15.42 18.91 -12.70
C ALA A 23 -14.40 17.96 -12.03
N ALA A 24 -13.20 17.84 -12.61
CA ALA A 24 -12.11 17.05 -12.05
C ALA A 24 -11.65 17.60 -10.69
N TYR A 25 -11.54 18.92 -10.54
CA TYR A 25 -11.20 19.55 -9.26
C TYR A 25 -12.26 19.31 -8.19
N LYS A 26 -13.55 19.43 -8.54
CA LYS A 26 -14.66 19.11 -7.63
C LYS A 26 -14.66 17.62 -7.23
N GLN A 27 -14.35 16.74 -8.16
CA GLN A 27 -14.25 15.30 -7.90
C GLN A 27 -13.05 14.96 -6.99
N ALA A 28 -11.90 15.59 -7.22
CA ALA A 28 -10.71 15.44 -6.37
C ALA A 28 -10.97 15.96 -4.94
N GLN A 29 -11.63 17.11 -4.80
CA GLN A 29 -12.03 17.63 -3.50
C GLN A 29 -13.03 16.71 -2.78
N ALA A 30 -14.05 16.21 -3.49
CA ALA A 30 -15.03 15.29 -2.92
C ALA A 30 -14.34 14.01 -2.44
N ALA A 31 -13.48 13.39 -3.26
CA ALA A 31 -12.70 12.22 -2.86
C ALA A 31 -11.84 12.47 -1.61
N SER A 32 -11.20 13.64 -1.54
CA SER A 32 -10.40 14.06 -0.38
C SER A 32 -11.26 14.29 0.88
N ALA A 33 -12.47 14.82 0.72
CA ALA A 33 -13.41 15.03 1.82
C ALA A 33 -13.97 13.70 2.36
N TYR A 34 -14.32 12.75 1.48
CA TYR A 34 -14.70 11.39 1.89
C TYR A 34 -13.57 10.67 2.62
N GLN A 35 -12.32 10.83 2.19
CA GLN A 35 -11.15 10.28 2.89
C GLN A 35 -10.97 10.91 4.28
N ARG A 36 -11.11 12.24 4.40
CA ARG A 36 -10.99 12.95 5.68
C ARG A 36 -12.13 12.57 6.65
N ALA A 37 -13.33 12.33 6.14
CA ALA A 37 -14.47 11.85 6.93
C ALA A 37 -14.24 10.42 7.46
N GLN A 38 -13.70 9.52 6.63
CA GLN A 38 -13.37 8.15 7.06
C GLN A 38 -12.21 8.09 8.06
N ALA A 39 -11.21 8.98 7.93
CA ALA A 39 -10.14 9.12 8.92
C ALA A 39 -10.66 9.59 10.30
N LYS A 40 -11.69 10.44 10.34
CA LYS A 40 -12.34 10.86 11.60
C LYS A 40 -13.23 9.78 12.22
N ALA A 41 -13.71 8.82 11.44
CA ALA A 41 -14.56 7.71 11.92
C ALA A 41 -13.77 6.54 12.54
N GLY A 42 -12.48 6.72 12.84
CA GLY A 42 -11.66 5.70 13.51
C GLY A 42 -11.27 4.52 12.62
N ASN A 43 -11.45 4.62 11.30
CA ASN A 43 -11.06 3.59 10.34
C ASN A 43 -9.85 4.05 9.51
N PRO A 44 -8.61 3.99 10.06
CA PRO A 44 -7.39 4.45 9.36
C PRO A 44 -7.06 3.61 8.12
N SER A 45 -7.70 2.45 7.96
CA SER A 45 -7.54 1.54 6.82
C SER A 45 -8.18 2.02 5.51
N ALA A 46 -9.13 2.96 5.56
CA ALA A 46 -9.81 3.46 4.36
C ALA A 46 -9.02 4.55 3.60
N GLY A 47 -8.04 5.18 4.24
CA GLY A 47 -7.07 6.09 3.58
C GLY A 47 -5.81 5.37 3.09
N ALA A 48 -5.47 4.23 3.69
CA ALA A 48 -4.30 3.43 3.32
C ALA A 48 -4.52 2.61 2.03
N SER A 49 -5.75 2.20 1.74
CA SER A 49 -6.11 1.43 0.54
C SER A 49 -6.08 2.25 -0.76
N LEU A 50 -6.08 3.58 -0.66
CA LEU A 50 -5.88 4.50 -1.79
C LEU A 50 -4.51 5.20 -1.77
N SER A 51 -3.73 5.01 -0.69
CA SER A 51 -2.34 5.48 -0.55
C SER A 51 -1.36 4.36 -0.93
N SER A 52 -1.39 3.90 -2.18
CA SER A 52 -0.27 3.22 -2.88
C SER A 52 0.54 2.16 -2.12
N GLY A 53 -0.08 1.35 -1.26
CA GLY A 53 0.61 0.36 -0.43
C GLY A 53 -0.01 -1.03 -0.56
N MET A 54 0.84 -2.05 -0.74
CA MET A 54 0.41 -3.46 -0.69
C MET A 54 -0.02 -3.81 0.74
N THR A 55 -1.15 -4.51 0.88
CA THR A 55 -1.66 -5.01 2.16
C THR A 55 -0.91 -6.27 2.60
N LEU A 56 -0.96 -6.62 3.90
CA LEU A 56 -0.38 -7.87 4.42
C LEU A 56 -1.02 -9.11 3.76
N ASP A 57 -2.35 -9.11 3.60
CA ASP A 57 -3.08 -10.23 2.98
C ASP A 57 -2.65 -10.42 1.51
N GLU A 58 -2.52 -9.34 0.75
CA GLU A 58 -1.98 -9.39 -0.61
C GLU A 58 -0.53 -9.89 -0.63
N ALA A 59 0.31 -9.44 0.29
CA ALA A 59 1.69 -9.91 0.39
C ALA A 59 1.77 -11.41 0.68
N CYS A 60 0.94 -11.92 1.58
CA CYS A 60 0.85 -13.35 1.90
C CYS A 60 0.40 -14.17 0.70
N LYS A 61 -0.59 -13.67 -0.05
CA LYS A 61 -1.07 -14.29 -1.29
C LYS A 61 0.00 -14.31 -2.38
N ILE A 62 0.72 -13.19 -2.59
CA ILE A 62 1.78 -13.10 -3.59
C ILE A 62 2.93 -14.08 -3.28
N LEU A 63 3.33 -14.17 -2.01
CA LEU A 63 4.42 -15.07 -1.59
C LEU A 63 3.93 -16.51 -1.37
N ASN A 64 2.62 -16.75 -1.44
CA ASN A 64 1.96 -18.02 -1.15
C ASN A 64 2.39 -18.60 0.20
N VAL A 65 2.23 -17.78 1.25
CA VAL A 65 2.53 -18.12 2.64
C VAL A 65 1.30 -17.86 3.50
N LYS A 66 1.21 -18.57 4.64
CA LYS A 66 0.14 -18.32 5.59
C LYS A 66 0.36 -16.97 6.28
N PRO A 67 -0.73 -16.26 6.63
CA PRO A 67 -0.63 -15.09 7.50
C PRO A 67 0.06 -15.47 8.81
N PRO A 68 0.83 -14.57 9.44
CA PRO A 68 1.40 -14.80 10.76
C PRO A 68 0.27 -15.02 11.76
N ALA A 69 0.00 -16.29 12.08
CA ALA A 69 -1.03 -16.70 13.02
C ALA A 69 -0.36 -16.99 14.38
N GLY A 70 -0.85 -16.34 15.44
CA GLY A 70 -0.36 -16.59 16.81
C GLY A 70 1.08 -16.14 17.08
N GLY A 71 1.57 -15.11 16.38
CA GLY A 71 2.89 -14.53 16.64
C GLY A 71 4.08 -15.29 16.04
N GLN A 72 3.84 -16.43 15.37
CA GLN A 72 4.86 -17.17 14.65
C GLN A 72 4.83 -16.81 13.17
N ALA A 73 5.69 -15.86 12.76
CA ALA A 73 5.95 -15.61 11.36
C ALA A 73 7.02 -16.59 10.85
N ASN A 74 6.69 -17.43 9.86
CA ASN A 74 7.66 -18.33 9.24
C ASN A 74 8.54 -17.58 8.24
N VAL A 75 9.52 -16.83 8.76
CA VAL A 75 10.42 -15.97 7.98
C VAL A 75 11.22 -16.78 6.95
N GLU A 76 11.63 -18.00 7.32
CA GLU A 76 12.41 -18.88 6.45
C GLU A 76 11.61 -19.33 5.23
N GLU A 77 10.34 -19.73 5.42
CA GLU A 77 9.45 -20.08 4.33
C GLU A 77 9.24 -18.88 3.39
N VAL A 78 9.03 -17.68 3.94
CA VAL A 78 8.85 -16.44 3.17
C VAL A 78 10.07 -16.14 2.30
N LEU A 79 11.28 -16.25 2.86
CA LEU A 79 12.53 -16.03 2.12
C LEU A 79 12.73 -17.07 1.01
N SER A 80 12.44 -18.34 1.30
CA SER A 80 12.54 -19.41 0.30
C SER A 80 11.57 -19.19 -0.88
N ARG A 81 10.32 -18.79 -0.57
CA ARG A 81 9.29 -18.49 -1.56
C ARG A 81 9.64 -17.26 -2.37
N TYR A 82 10.09 -16.20 -1.71
CA TYR A 82 10.56 -14.98 -2.33
C TYR A 82 11.67 -15.27 -3.35
N LYS A 83 12.75 -15.98 -2.94
CA LYS A 83 13.88 -16.29 -3.82
C LYS A 83 13.42 -17.04 -5.06
N ARG A 84 12.63 -18.10 -4.89
CA ARG A 84 12.10 -18.90 -6.00
C ARG A 84 11.25 -18.07 -6.97
N LEU A 85 10.35 -17.23 -6.45
CA LEU A 85 9.47 -16.40 -7.27
C LEU A 85 10.24 -15.28 -7.97
N PHE A 86 11.22 -14.69 -7.30
CA PHE A 86 12.06 -13.62 -7.84
C PHE A 86 12.92 -14.13 -9.00
N ASP A 87 13.59 -15.28 -8.82
CA ASP A 87 14.44 -15.88 -9.85
C ASP A 87 13.63 -16.35 -11.07
N ALA A 88 12.42 -16.87 -10.84
CA ALA A 88 11.53 -17.32 -11.91
C ALA A 88 10.92 -16.16 -12.72
N ASN A 89 10.87 -14.94 -12.15
CA ASN A 89 10.32 -13.75 -12.82
C ASN A 89 11.40 -12.76 -13.25
N ASP A 90 12.66 -13.21 -13.32
CA ASP A 90 13.78 -12.40 -13.78
C ASP A 90 13.55 -11.89 -15.22
N PRO A 91 13.50 -10.57 -15.45
CA PRO A 91 13.32 -9.98 -16.77
C PRO A 91 14.36 -10.43 -17.79
N GLN A 92 15.58 -10.72 -17.35
CA GLN A 92 16.66 -11.19 -18.22
C GLN A 92 16.40 -12.60 -18.76
N LYS A 93 15.57 -13.39 -18.08
CA LYS A 93 15.20 -14.76 -18.45
C LYS A 93 13.81 -14.85 -19.08
N GLY A 94 13.25 -13.72 -19.53
CA GLY A 94 11.91 -13.65 -20.11
C GLY A 94 10.79 -13.49 -19.07
N GLY A 95 11.12 -13.19 -17.82
CA GLY A 95 10.15 -12.85 -16.77
C GLY A 95 9.61 -11.42 -16.89
N SER A 96 8.67 -11.06 -16.00
CA SER A 96 8.08 -9.72 -15.98
C SER A 96 8.69 -8.88 -14.86
N PHE A 97 9.27 -7.74 -15.23
CA PHE A 97 9.77 -6.75 -14.27
C PHE A 97 8.69 -6.27 -13.31
N TYR A 98 7.44 -6.19 -13.79
CA TYR A 98 6.30 -5.81 -12.95
C TYR A 98 6.04 -6.85 -11.86
N LEU A 99 6.01 -8.14 -12.24
CA LEU A 99 5.77 -9.22 -11.29
C LEU A 99 6.93 -9.33 -10.29
N GLN A 100 8.17 -9.26 -10.77
CA GLN A 100 9.35 -9.22 -9.91
C GLN A 100 9.28 -8.05 -8.91
N SER A 101 8.91 -6.86 -9.38
CA SER A 101 8.71 -5.69 -8.51
C SER A 101 7.61 -5.92 -7.47
N LYS A 102 6.50 -6.58 -7.82
CA LYS A 102 5.44 -6.93 -6.86
C LYS A 102 5.90 -7.93 -5.81
N ILE A 103 6.70 -8.91 -6.20
CA ILE A 103 7.28 -9.89 -5.28
C ILE A 103 8.21 -9.21 -4.26
N VAL A 104 9.03 -8.25 -4.70
CA VAL A 104 9.86 -7.43 -3.80
C VAL A 104 9.01 -6.63 -2.82
N ARG A 105 7.96 -5.94 -3.30
CA ARG A 105 7.05 -5.18 -2.43
C ARG A 105 6.31 -6.06 -1.42
N ALA A 106 5.97 -7.29 -1.79
CA ALA A 106 5.36 -8.25 -0.87
C ALA A 106 6.31 -8.63 0.27
N LYS A 107 7.59 -8.89 -0.04
CA LYS A 107 8.61 -9.16 0.97
C LYS A 107 8.77 -7.97 1.92
N GLU A 108 8.95 -6.76 1.37
CA GLU A 108 9.08 -5.53 2.17
C GLU A 108 7.86 -5.32 3.09
N ARG A 109 6.65 -5.59 2.59
CA ARG A 109 5.44 -5.47 3.40
C ARG A 109 5.40 -6.49 4.53
N PHE A 110 5.79 -7.73 4.26
CA PHE A 110 5.82 -8.78 5.26
C PHE A 110 6.87 -8.50 6.36
N GLU A 111 8.06 -8.03 5.98
CA GLU A 111 9.13 -7.68 6.93
C GLU A 111 8.74 -6.53 7.87
N ARG A 112 8.01 -5.53 7.36
CA ARG A 112 7.50 -4.41 8.19
C ARG A 112 6.54 -4.85 9.29
N GLU A 113 5.86 -5.97 9.09
CA GLU A 113 4.83 -6.47 10.01
C GLU A 113 5.43 -7.41 11.07
N ILE A 114 6.54 -8.10 10.76
CA ILE A 114 7.22 -8.98 11.72
C ILE A 114 7.81 -8.19 12.90
N GLY A 115 8.40 -7.02 12.66
CA GLY A 115 8.99 -6.17 13.70
C GLY A 115 8.02 -5.88 14.86
N PRO A 116 6.87 -5.22 14.61
CA PRO A 116 5.90 -4.91 15.66
C PRO A 116 5.21 -6.16 16.24
N ILE A 117 5.10 -7.27 15.49
CA ILE A 117 4.58 -8.54 16.03
C ILE A 117 5.55 -9.13 17.06
N ARG A 118 6.87 -9.09 16.81
CA ARG A 118 7.88 -9.56 17.78
C ARG A 118 7.87 -8.74 19.06
N GLU A 119 7.84 -7.41 18.94
CA GLU A 119 7.78 -6.51 20.10
C GLU A 119 6.53 -6.72 20.95
N LYS A 120 5.36 -6.89 20.32
CA LYS A 120 4.11 -7.19 21.04
C LYS A 120 4.15 -8.55 21.74
N MET A 121 4.74 -9.55 21.11
CA MET A 121 4.91 -10.89 21.70
C MET A 121 5.88 -10.86 22.89
N GLU A 122 6.97 -10.11 22.78
CA GLU A 122 7.92 -9.89 23.90
C GLU A 122 7.24 -9.15 25.05
N GLN A 123 6.44 -8.12 24.75
CA GLN A 123 5.64 -7.41 25.76
C GLN A 123 4.59 -8.31 26.41
N GLU A 124 3.85 -9.12 25.64
CA GLU A 124 2.87 -10.06 26.18
C GLU A 124 3.53 -11.17 27.00
N ALA A 125 4.72 -11.64 26.61
CA ALA A 125 5.53 -12.58 27.39
C ALA A 125 6.04 -11.93 28.69
N GLU A 126 6.56 -10.71 28.66
CA GLU A 126 6.99 -9.95 29.84
C GLU A 126 5.82 -9.65 30.80
N ILE A 127 4.62 -9.37 30.27
CA ILE A 127 3.40 -9.18 31.07
C ILE A 127 2.99 -10.50 31.73
N LYS A 128 3.10 -11.62 31.01
CA LYS A 128 2.70 -12.95 31.49
C LYS A 128 3.70 -13.58 32.47
N GLU A 129 4.98 -13.26 32.35
CA GLU A 129 6.06 -13.70 33.28
C GLU A 129 6.22 -12.79 34.51
N GLY A 130 5.43 -11.73 34.62
CA GLY A 130 5.43 -10.80 35.74
C GLY A 130 6.31 -9.58 35.45
N PHE A 131 5.63 -8.44 35.26
CA PHE A 131 6.18 -7.13 34.92
C PHE A 131 7.47 -6.77 35.71
N LYS A 132 8.62 -6.80 35.02
CA LYS A 132 9.91 -6.25 35.48
C LYS A 132 10.40 -5.21 34.48
N PRO A 133 9.97 -3.95 34.59
CA PRO A 133 10.31 -2.93 33.61
C PRO A 133 11.82 -2.70 33.60
N LYS A 134 12.44 -2.83 32.43
CA LYS A 134 13.81 -2.34 32.20
C LYS A 134 13.75 -0.82 32.14
N VAL A 135 13.95 -0.20 33.31
CA VAL A 135 14.19 1.23 33.40
C VAL A 135 15.52 1.50 32.70
N TYR A 136 15.47 1.98 31.46
CA TYR A 136 16.64 2.64 30.88
C TYR A 136 16.87 3.87 31.75
N LYS A 137 17.94 3.83 32.56
CA LYS A 137 18.48 5.03 33.18
C LYS A 137 19.16 5.82 32.07
N ASP A 138 18.84 7.12 32.04
CA ASP A 138 19.31 8.13 31.10
C ASP A 138 20.82 8.10 30.84
#